data_AF-B8MU27-F1
#
_entry.id   AF-B8MU27-F1
#
_cell.length_a   1.000
_cell.length_b   1.000
_cell.length_c   1.000
_cell.angle_alpha   90.00
_cell.angle_beta   90.00
_cell.angle_gamma   90.00
#
_symmetry.space_group_name_H-M   'P 1'
#
loop_
_entity.id
_entity.type
_entity.pdbx_description
1 polymer ?
#
loop_
_entity_poly.entity_id
_entity_poly.type
_entity_poly.pdbx_seq_one_letter_code
_entity_poly.pdbx_strand_id
1 'polypeptide(L)' 'MPPKRVVVQSGRRDQEQAGLFGATYKEITNPENATIVRSIVIFSAAVAFFHSSLSEFLIPPL' A
#
# COMPACT_ATOMS: atom_id res chain seq x y z
N MET A 1 -49.89 -9.98 -19.46
CA MET A 1 -48.74 -9.04 -19.58
C MET A 1 -47.54 -9.67 -18.87
N PRO A 2 -46.31 -9.61 -19.42
CA PRO A 2 -45.13 -10.15 -18.74
C PRO A 2 -44.63 -9.18 -17.65
N PRO A 3 -44.13 -9.69 -16.50
CA PRO A 3 -43.74 -8.85 -15.37
C PRO A 3 -42.46 -8.05 -15.68
N LYS A 4 -42.49 -6.76 -15.34
CA LYS A 4 -41.39 -5.81 -15.49
C LYS A 4 -40.25 -6.21 -14.53
N ARG A 5 -39.14 -6.73 -15.08
CA ARG A 5 -37.93 -7.01 -14.31
C ARG A 5 -37.24 -5.69 -13.95
N VAL A 6 -37.29 -5.32 -12.68
CA VAL A 6 -36.48 -4.23 -12.13
C VAL A 6 -35.05 -4.77 -12.00
N VAL A 7 -34.19 -4.39 -12.94
CA VAL A 7 -32.74 -4.59 -12.83
C VAL A 7 -32.27 -3.60 -11.78
N VAL A 8 -32.15 -4.06 -10.54
CA VAL A 8 -31.47 -3.31 -9.48
C VAL A 8 -30.00 -3.29 -9.86
N GLN A 9 -29.52 -2.11 -10.28
CA GLN A 9 -28.11 -1.88 -10.58
C GLN A 9 -27.31 -2.19 -9.31
N SER A 10 -26.62 -3.35 -9.31
CA SER A 10 -25.68 -3.79 -8.29
C SER A 10 -24.41 -2.93 -8.36
N GLY A 11 -24.55 -1.63 -8.15
CA GLY A 11 -23.46 -0.65 -8.29
C GLY A 11 -22.77 -0.30 -6.98
N ARG A 12 -23.09 -0.95 -5.85
CA ARG A 12 -22.59 -0.49 -4.54
C ARG A 12 -22.63 -1.52 -3.40
N ARG A 13 -22.52 -2.81 -3.69
CA ARG A 13 -22.40 -3.85 -2.63
C ARG A 13 -21.09 -4.63 -2.63
N ASP A 14 -20.25 -4.44 -3.66
CA ASP A 14 -18.93 -5.07 -3.71
C ASP A 14 -17.84 -4.24 -3.00
N GLN A 15 -18.16 -3.03 -2.55
CA GLN A 15 -17.19 -2.15 -1.88
C GLN A 15 -17.20 -2.27 -0.35
N GLU A 16 -18.26 -2.82 0.25
CA GLU A 16 -18.35 -3.05 1.71
C GLU A 16 -17.68 -4.37 2.15
N GLN A 17 -17.28 -5.22 1.20
CA GLN A 17 -16.70 -6.55 1.47
C GLN A 17 -15.19 -6.63 1.20
N ALA A 18 -14.53 -5.52 0.86
CA ALA A 18 -13.08 -5.48 0.88
C ALA A 18 -12.65 -5.41 2.35
N GLY A 19 -12.52 -6.57 3.00
CA GLY A 19 -12.21 -6.72 4.42
C GLY A 19 -11.01 -5.88 4.86
N LEU A 20 -10.82 -5.71 6.18
CA LEU A 20 -9.82 -4.85 6.85
C LEU A 20 -8.52 -4.62 6.05
N PHE A 21 -7.95 -5.66 5.44
CA PHE A 21 -6.81 -5.58 4.53
C PHE A 21 -7.00 -4.58 3.37
N GLY A 22 -8.10 -4.62 2.61
CA GLY A 22 -8.37 -3.69 1.52
C GLY A 22 -8.56 -2.24 1.97
N ALA A 23 -9.18 -2.03 3.13
CA ALA A 23 -9.31 -0.71 3.74
C ALA A 23 -7.94 -0.15 4.17
N THR A 24 -7.12 -0.94 4.86
CA THR A 24 -5.77 -0.53 5.26
C THR A 24 -4.84 -0.32 4.06
N TYR A 25 -4.93 -1.15 3.01
CA TYR A 25 -4.17 -0.95 1.77
C TYR A 25 -4.53 0.37 1.07
N LYS A 26 -5.82 0.75 1.10
CA LYS A 26 -6.28 2.01 0.56
C LYS A 26 -5.81 3.20 1.40
N GLU A 27 -5.74 3.03 2.73
CA GLU A 27 -5.24 4.02 3.69
C GLU A 27 -3.73 4.28 3.56
N ILE A 28 -2.91 3.23 3.42
CA ILE A 28 -1.45 3.34 3.24
C ILE A 28 -1.07 3.82 1.84
N THR A 29 -1.90 3.55 0.83
CA THR A 29 -1.72 4.04 -0.55
C THR A 29 -2.39 5.41 -0.76
N ASN A 30 -3.07 5.94 0.26
CA ASN A 30 -3.69 7.26 0.19
C ASN A 30 -2.57 8.31 0.00
N PRO A 31 -2.64 9.18 -1.02
CA PRO A 31 -1.62 10.20 -1.29
C PRO A 31 -1.33 11.13 -0.10
N GLU A 32 -2.25 11.28 0.84
CA GLU A 32 -2.05 12.02 2.09
C GLU A 32 -0.95 11.40 2.97
N ASN A 33 -0.92 10.06 3.05
CA ASN A 33 0.02 9.32 3.90
C ASN A 33 1.28 8.89 3.13
N ALA A 34 1.29 9.04 1.81
CA ALA A 34 2.37 8.57 0.94
C ALA A 34 3.73 9.17 1.31
N THR A 35 3.78 10.43 1.75
CA THR A 35 5.02 11.07 2.20
C THR A 35 5.61 10.39 3.44
N ILE A 36 4.75 10.04 4.41
CA ILE A 36 5.15 9.39 5.66
C ILE A 36 5.58 7.95 5.38
N VAL A 37 4.82 7.22 4.56
CA VAL A 37 5.18 5.84 4.16
C VAL A 37 6.52 5.86 3.42
N ARG A 38 6.69 6.79 2.48
CA ARG A 38 7.93 6.93 1.72
C ARG A 38 9.13 7.26 2.61
N SER A 39 8.97 8.12 3.62
CA SER A 39 10.07 8.45 4.53
C SER A 39 10.45 7.26 5.41
N ILE A 40 9.49 6.49 5.93
CA ILE A 40 9.73 5.25 6.69
C ILE A 40 10.47 4.23 5.82
N VAL A 41 10.02 4.04 4.57
CA VAL A 41 10.66 3.11 3.62
C VAL A 41 12.10 3.51 3.33
N ILE A 42 12.36 4.78 3.01
CA ILE A 42 13.72 5.26 2.72
C ILE A 42 14.62 5.15 3.96
N PHE A 43 14.12 5.56 5.13
CA PHE A 43 14.89 5.52 6.37
C PHE A 43 15.27 4.08 6.74
N SER A 44 14.30 3.16 6.73
CA SER A 44 14.56 1.74 7.03
C SER A 44 15.49 1.09 6.00
N ALA A 45 15.36 1.44 4.71
CA ALA A 45 16.29 1.00 3.68
C ALA A 45 17.73 1.47 3.96
N ALA A 46 17.91 2.74 4.34
CA ALA A 46 19.23 3.28 4.67
C ALA A 46 19.83 2.63 5.93
N VAL A 47 19.02 2.45 6.98
CA VAL A 47 19.46 1.76 8.21
C VAL A 47 19.88 0.32 7.90
N ALA A 48 19.07 -0.42 7.14
CA ALA A 48 19.39 -1.79 6.74
C ALA A 48 20.64 -1.83 5.85
N PHE A 49 20.81 -0.86 4.96
CA PHE A 49 21.99 -0.73 4.12
C PHE A 49 23.27 -0.53 4.95
N PHE A 50 23.27 0.39 5.92
CA PHE A 50 24.44 0.64 6.78
C PHE A 50 24.76 -0.55 7.69
N HIS A 51 23.74 -1.25 8.18
CA HIS A 51 23.93 -2.45 9.00
C HIS A 51 24.28 -3.71 8.20
N SER A 52 24.08 -3.69 6.89
CA SER A 52 24.41 -4.78 5.99
C SER A 52 25.89 -4.75 5.62
N SER A 53 26.46 -5.92 5.32
CA SER A 53 27.80 -6.10 4.74
C SER A 53 27.97 -5.35 3.41
N LEU A 54 26.89 -4.85 2.80
CA LEU A 54 26.92 -3.97 1.64
C LEU A 54 27.55 -2.60 1.95
N SER A 55 27.55 -2.16 3.21
CA SER A 55 28.19 -0.90 3.61
C SER A 55 29.72 -0.97 3.52
N GLU A 56 30.31 -2.16 3.70
CA GLU A 56 31.74 -2.40 3.55
C GLU A 56 32.21 -2.13 2.12
N PHE A 57 31.32 -2.25 1.12
CA PHE A 57 31.63 -1.91 -0.28
C PHE A 57 31.85 -0.41 -0.51
N LEU A 58 31.32 0.46 0.36
CA LEU A 58 31.59 1.91 0.29
C LEU A 58 32.91 2.30 0.95
N ILE A 59 33.55 1.40 1.68
CA ILE A 59 34.84 1.67 2.32
C ILE A 59 35.93 1.23 1.33
N PRO A 60 36.79 2.13 0.86
CA PRO A 60 37.90 1.75 0.01
C PRO A 60 38.80 0.76 0.77
N PRO A 61 39.17 -0.38 0.16
CA PRO A 61 40.15 -1.28 0.78
C PRO A 61 41.48 -0.54 0.91
N LEU A 62 42.07 -0.59 2.11
CA LEU A 62 43.42 -0.09 2.39
C LEU A 62 44.47 -0.90 1.62
#